data_AF-A0A8T5N3W3-F1
#
_entry.id   AF-A0A8T5N3W3-F1
#
_cell.length_a   1.000
_cell.length_b   1.000
_cell.length_c   1.000
_cell.angle_alpha   90.00
_cell.angle_beta   90.00
_cell.angle_gamma   90.00
#
_symmetry.space_group_name_H-M   'P 1'
#
loop_
_entity.id
_entity.type
_entity.pdbx_description
1 polymer ?
#
loop_
_entity_poly.entity_id
_entity_poly.type
_entity_poly.pdbx_seq_one_letter_code
_entity_poly.pdbx_strand_id
1 'polypeptide(L)'
;MKGIKFPPLTTEEIKERYKEAKEEMPEVLKWQKEEEERLNNPKSKPQAKSVAKRALPKVARRINTVKGNILYWKLRTEGKSHFYANLERNELWAELEKKNSEK
;
A
#
# COMPACT_ATOMS: atom_id res chain seq x y z
N MET A 1 -7.53 27.70 26.77
CA MET A 1 -7.58 26.32 26.24
C MET A 1 -6.64 26.23 25.05
N LYS A 2 -5.59 25.40 25.09
CA LYS A 2 -4.78 25.12 23.89
C LYS A 2 -5.64 24.27 22.97
N GLY A 3 -6.16 24.88 21.89
CA GLY A 3 -7.02 24.23 20.91
C GLY A 3 -6.33 23.04 20.23
N ILE A 4 -7.13 22.22 19.55
CA ILE A 4 -6.67 21.08 18.74
C ILE A 4 -5.55 21.56 17.80
N LYS A 5 -4.35 20.98 17.91
CA LYS A 5 -3.15 21.40 17.15
C LYS A 5 -3.27 21.12 15.66
N PHE A 6 -4.07 20.13 15.28
CA PHE A 6 -4.34 19.75 13.90
C PHE A 6 -5.84 19.45 13.74
N PRO A 7 -6.61 20.31 13.05
CA PRO A 7 -8.01 20.04 12.82
C PRO A 7 -8.16 18.71 12.07
N PRO A 8 -9.29 18.01 12.24
CA PRO A 8 -9.58 16.83 11.44
C PRO A 8 -9.62 17.22 9.95
N LEU A 9 -9.16 16.31 9.10
CA LEU A 9 -9.21 16.49 7.65
C LEU A 9 -10.64 16.79 7.19
N THR A 10 -10.75 17.72 6.26
CA THR A 10 -11.95 18.02 5.51
C THR A 10 -12.31 16.86 4.57
N THR A 11 -13.56 16.84 4.11
CA THR A 11 -14.04 15.84 3.16
C THR A 11 -13.26 15.86 1.85
N GLU A 12 -12.86 17.04 1.38
CA GLU A 12 -12.08 17.18 0.14
C GLU A 12 -10.66 16.65 0.31
N GLU A 13 -9.99 16.95 1.42
CA GLU A 13 -8.68 16.34 1.72
C GLU A 13 -8.78 14.81 1.82
N ILE A 14 -9.85 14.27 2.42
CA ILE A 14 -10.07 12.82 2.49
C ILE A 14 -10.23 12.21 1.09
N LYS A 15 -10.96 12.86 0.17
CA LYS A 15 -11.12 12.42 -1.22
C LYS A 15 -9.80 12.50 -1.99
N GLU A 16 -9.02 13.56 -1.78
CA GLU A 16 -7.70 13.72 -2.38
C GLU A 16 -6.76 12.58 -1.94
N ARG A 17 -6.70 12.29 -0.64
CA ARG A 17 -5.93 11.15 -0.12
C ARG A 17 -6.37 9.81 -0.71
N TYR A 18 -7.67 9.62 -0.92
CA TYR A 18 -8.18 8.41 -1.57
C TYR A 18 -7.72 8.30 -3.03
N LYS A 19 -7.74 9.42 -3.75
CA LYS A 19 -7.26 9.50 -5.13
C LYS A 19 -5.76 9.23 -5.21
N GLU A 20 -4.95 9.89 -4.37
CA GLU A 20 -3.50 9.65 -4.27
C GLU A 20 -3.18 8.17 -4.04
N ALA A 21 -3.88 7.52 -3.09
CA ALA A 21 -3.66 6.12 -2.79
C ALA A 21 -4.01 5.19 -3.97
N LYS A 22 -5.01 5.56 -4.79
CA LYS A 22 -5.35 4.82 -6.02
C LYS A 22 -4.33 5.01 -7.11
N GLU A 23 -3.81 6.23 -7.27
CA GLU A 23 -2.78 6.57 -8.27
C GLU A 23 -1.43 5.92 -7.93
N GLU A 24 -1.13 5.71 -6.65
CA GLU A 24 0.09 5.01 -6.23
C GLU A 24 0.09 3.51 -6.60
N MET A 25 -1.06 2.84 -6.53
CA MET A 25 -1.17 1.40 -6.79
C MET A 25 -0.59 0.96 -8.16
N PRO A 26 -0.96 1.56 -9.30
CA PRO A 26 -0.39 1.18 -10.60
C PRO A 26 1.12 1.39 -10.67
N GLU A 27 1.67 2.41 -10.01
CA GLU A 27 3.12 2.63 -9.97
C GLU A 27 3.84 1.49 -9.25
N VAL A 28 3.34 1.10 -8.08
CA VAL A 28 3.94 0.01 -7.29
C VAL A 28 3.81 -1.34 -8.03
N LEU A 29 2.69 -1.58 -8.71
CA LEU A 29 2.51 -2.77 -9.56
C LEU A 29 3.46 -2.77 -10.76
N LYS A 30 3.74 -1.60 -11.34
CA LYS A 30 4.75 -1.45 -12.39
C LYS A 30 6.14 -1.82 -11.88
N TRP A 31 6.52 -1.33 -10.70
CA TRP A 31 7.81 -1.70 -10.08
C TRP A 31 7.91 -3.20 -9.83
N GLN A 32 6.83 -3.84 -9.39
CA GLN A 32 6.82 -5.30 -9.22
C GLN A 32 7.18 -6.01 -10.53
N LYS A 33 6.50 -5.64 -11.63
CA LYS A 33 6.75 -6.23 -12.95
C LYS A 33 8.18 -6.00 -13.43
N GLU A 34 8.70 -4.78 -13.28
CA GLU A 34 10.07 -4.43 -13.67
C GLU A 34 11.11 -5.28 -12.90
N GLU A 35 10.89 -5.53 -11.60
CA GLU A 35 11.77 -6.39 -10.81
C GLU A 35 11.64 -7.88 -11.17
N GLU A 36 10.42 -8.36 -11.45
CA GLU A 36 10.17 -9.72 -11.95
C GLU A 36 10.84 -9.97 -13.31
N GLU A 37 10.71 -9.02 -14.25
CA GLU A 37 11.40 -9.05 -15.54
C GLU A 37 12.92 -9.07 -15.37
N ARG A 38 13.46 -8.22 -14.49
CA ARG A 38 14.89 -8.16 -14.22
C ARG A 38 15.43 -9.48 -13.67
N LEU A 39 14.66 -10.15 -12.80
CA LEU A 39 15.00 -11.45 -12.22
C LEU A 39 15.03 -12.55 -13.30
N ASN A 40 14.03 -12.57 -14.18
CA ASN A 40 13.85 -13.60 -15.20
C ASN A 40 14.69 -13.37 -16.46
N ASN A 41 15.16 -12.15 -16.70
CA ASN A 41 15.95 -11.84 -17.89
C ASN A 41 17.30 -12.59 -17.86
N PRO A 42 17.59 -13.45 -18.86
CA PRO A 42 18.85 -14.19 -18.93
C PRO A 42 20.06 -13.28 -19.14
N LYS A 43 19.87 -12.07 -19.69
CA LYS A 43 20.93 -11.07 -19.92
C LYS A 43 21.24 -10.22 -18.68
N SER A 44 20.43 -10.31 -17.61
CA SER A 44 20.69 -9.57 -16.37
C SER A 44 21.94 -10.08 -15.66
N LYS A 45 22.81 -9.15 -15.24
CA LYS A 45 23.97 -9.45 -14.40
C LYS A 45 23.54 -10.12 -13.09
N PRO A 46 24.35 -11.05 -12.51
CA PRO A 46 24.01 -11.72 -11.24
C PRO A 46 23.69 -10.76 -10.10
N GLN A 47 24.41 -9.64 -10.00
CA GLN A 47 24.17 -8.62 -8.99
C GLN A 47 22.80 -7.96 -9.16
N ALA A 48 22.39 -7.67 -10.40
CA ALA A 48 21.09 -7.09 -10.71
C ALA A 48 19.94 -8.04 -10.34
N LYS A 49 20.10 -9.35 -10.60
CA LYS A 49 19.15 -10.39 -10.17
C LYS A 49 19.06 -10.49 -8.64
N SER A 50 20.20 -10.41 -7.95
CA SER A 50 20.24 -10.42 -6.48
C SER A 50 19.54 -9.20 -5.87
N VAL A 51 19.71 -8.01 -6.48
CA VAL A 51 18.98 -6.80 -6.07
C VAL A 51 17.49 -6.98 -6.30
N ALA A 52 17.07 -7.44 -7.48
CA ALA A 52 15.65 -7.69 -7.79
C ALA A 52 15.00 -8.67 -6.81
N LYS A 53 15.67 -9.79 -6.53
CA LYS A 53 15.20 -10.78 -5.55
C LYS A 53 14.97 -10.18 -4.16
N ARG A 54 15.81 -9.22 -3.73
CA ARG A 54 15.66 -8.51 -2.45
C ARG A 54 14.63 -7.38 -2.50
N ALA A 55 14.37 -6.82 -3.68
CA ALA A 55 13.39 -5.77 -3.89
C ALA A 55 11.95 -6.33 -3.87
N LEU A 56 11.71 -7.48 -4.48
CA LEU A 56 10.38 -8.07 -4.61
C LEU A 56 9.60 -8.20 -3.28
N PRO A 57 10.17 -8.70 -2.17
CA PRO A 57 9.47 -8.72 -0.88
C PRO A 57 9.12 -7.33 -0.34
N LYS A 58 9.96 -6.32 -0.63
CA LYS A 58 9.70 -4.92 -0.22
C LYS A 58 8.57 -4.31 -1.04
N VAL A 59 8.56 -4.58 -2.35
CA VAL A 59 7.47 -4.15 -3.24
C VAL A 59 6.16 -4.82 -2.83
N ALA A 60 6.16 -6.12 -2.54
CA ALA A 60 4.98 -6.83 -2.06
C ALA A 60 4.42 -6.23 -0.75
N ARG A 61 5.30 -5.87 0.20
CA ARG A 61 4.89 -5.14 1.41
C ARG A 61 4.28 -3.78 1.07
N ARG A 62 4.88 -3.03 0.13
CA ARG A 62 4.33 -1.74 -0.31
C ARG A 62 2.95 -1.89 -0.93
N ILE A 63 2.73 -2.89 -1.78
CA ILE A 63 1.41 -3.21 -2.34
C ILE A 63 0.38 -3.40 -1.23
N ASN A 64 0.73 -4.15 -0.18
CA ASN A 64 -0.16 -4.38 0.95
C ASN A 64 -0.44 -3.08 1.74
N THR A 65 0.56 -2.22 1.94
CA THR A 65 0.38 -0.88 2.52
C THR A 65 -0.59 -0.04 1.69
N VAL A 66 -0.40 0.02 0.36
CA VAL A 66 -1.27 0.81 -0.52
C VAL A 66 -2.70 0.25 -0.52
N LYS A 67 -2.88 -1.07 -0.54
CA LYS A 67 -4.22 -1.70 -0.38
C LYS A 67 -4.90 -1.25 0.91
N GLY A 68 -4.17 -1.27 2.03
CA GLY A 68 -4.67 -0.79 3.32
C GLY A 68 -5.04 0.70 3.29
N ASN A 69 -4.23 1.53 2.65
CA ASN A 69 -4.53 2.96 2.51
C ASN A 69 -5.75 3.21 1.63
N ILE A 70 -5.89 2.51 0.50
CA ILE A 70 -7.06 2.57 -0.36
C ILE A 70 -8.32 2.21 0.42
N LEU A 71 -8.30 1.10 1.16
CA LEU A 71 -9.45 0.68 1.99
C LEU A 71 -9.78 1.74 3.05
N TYR A 72 -8.77 2.18 3.81
CA TYR A 72 -8.94 3.16 4.85
C TYR A 72 -9.54 4.47 4.32
N TRP A 73 -8.98 5.03 3.24
CA TRP A 73 -9.48 6.28 2.68
C TRP A 73 -10.84 6.12 2.00
N LYS A 74 -11.12 4.97 1.37
CA LYS A 74 -12.45 4.64 0.87
C LYS A 74 -13.50 4.70 1.99
N LEU A 75 -13.26 4.02 3.10
CA LEU A 75 -14.18 4.02 4.24
C LEU A 75 -14.36 5.43 4.82
N ARG A 76 -13.28 6.23 4.87
CA ARG A 76 -13.37 7.65 5.26
C ARG A 76 -14.20 8.48 4.28
N THR A 77 -14.08 8.26 2.97
CA THR A 77 -14.95 8.93 1.97
C THR A 77 -16.41 8.52 2.09
N GLU A 78 -16.69 7.30 2.55
CA GLU A 78 -18.04 6.79 2.83
C GLU A 78 -18.62 7.28 4.18
N GLY A 79 -17.90 8.15 4.89
CA GLY A 79 -18.35 8.73 6.16
C GLY A 79 -18.11 7.84 7.39
N LYS A 80 -17.36 6.74 7.25
CA LYS A 80 -16.97 5.92 8.41
C LYS A 80 -15.98 6.67 9.28
N SER A 81 -16.01 6.37 10.59
CA SER A 81 -15.10 6.98 11.55
C SER A 81 -13.65 6.53 11.33
N HIS A 82 -12.70 7.32 11.82
CA HIS A 82 -11.28 6.95 11.82
C HIS A 82 -11.03 5.60 12.50
N PHE A 83 -11.73 5.36 13.60
CA PHE A 83 -11.61 4.11 14.36
C PHE A 83 -12.07 2.91 13.52
N TYR A 84 -13.25 2.99 12.92
CA TYR A 84 -13.78 1.93 12.06
C TYR A 84 -12.86 1.63 10.88
N ALA A 85 -12.41 2.67 10.17
CA ALA A 85 -11.52 2.51 9.03
C ALA A 85 -10.16 1.88 9.41
N ASN A 86 -9.66 2.13 10.62
CA ASN A 86 -8.44 1.50 11.12
C ASN A 86 -8.63 0.04 11.48
N LEU A 87 -9.78 -0.34 12.06
CA LEU A 87 -10.09 -1.74 12.37
C LEU A 87 -10.06 -2.59 11.09
N GLU A 88 -10.82 -2.16 10.08
CA GLU A 88 -10.90 -2.83 8.77
C GLU A 88 -9.52 -2.90 8.08
N ARG A 89 -8.71 -1.84 8.19
CA ARG A 89 -7.34 -1.86 7.67
C ARG A 89 -6.47 -2.90 8.37
N ASN A 90 -6.60 -3.03 9.69
CA ASN A 90 -5.83 -4.00 10.47
C ASN A 90 -6.28 -5.43 10.18
N GLU A 91 -7.58 -5.67 10.01
CA GLU A 91 -8.13 -6.96 9.60
C GLU A 91 -7.59 -7.37 8.23
N LEU A 92 -7.61 -6.45 7.26
CA LEU A 92 -6.99 -6.68 5.95
C LEU A 92 -5.50 -7.04 6.07
N TRP A 93 -4.75 -6.37 6.93
CA TRP A 93 -3.33 -6.68 7.14
C TRP A 93 -3.13 -8.08 7.72
N ALA A 94 -3.94 -8.48 8.71
CA ALA A 94 -3.88 -9.82 9.28
C ALA A 94 -4.21 -10.90 8.24
N GLU A 95 -5.18 -10.66 7.35
CA GLU A 95 -5.49 -11.56 6.24
C GLU A 95 -4.35 -11.67 5.23
N LEU A 96 -3.72 -10.55 4.88
CA LEU A 96 -2.60 -10.52 3.94
C LEU A 96 -1.35 -11.19 4.52
N GLU A 97 -1.13 -11.08 5.83
CA GLU A 97 -0.04 -11.76 6.53
C GLU A 97 -0.25 -13.27 6.55
N LYS A 98 -1.45 -13.75 6.88
CA LYS A 98 -1.81 -15.18 6.82
C LYS A 98 -1.57 -15.77 5.42
N LYS A 99 -2.05 -15.08 4.38
CA LYS A 99 -1.85 -15.50 2.98
C LYS A 99 -0.38 -15.53 2.56
N ASN A 100 0.47 -14.69 3.16
CA ASN A 100 1.90 -14.68 2.90
C ASN A 100 2.63 -15.78 3.67
N SER A 101 2.16 -16.19 4.85
CA SER A 101 2.77 -17.30 5.61
C SER A 101 2.39 -18.68 5.08
N GLU A 102 1.27 -18.78 4.36
CA GLU A 102 0.80 -20.02 3.73
C GLU A 102 1.44 -20.28 2.34
N LYS A 103 2.24 -19.34 1.83
CA LYS A 103 2.95 -19.42 0.55
C LYS A 103 4.43 -19.75 0.72
#